data_AF-A0A1K1MKY7-F1
#
_entry.id   AF-A0A1K1MKY7-F1
#
_cell.length_a   1.000
_cell.length_b   1.000
_cell.length_c   1.000
_cell.angle_alpha   90.00
_cell.angle_beta   90.00
_cell.angle_gamma   90.00
#
_symmetry.space_group_name_H-M   'P 1'
#
loop_
_entity.id
_entity.type
_entity.pdbx_description
1 polymer ?
#
loop_
_entity_poly.entity_id
_entity_poly.type
_entity_poly.pdbx_seq_one_letter_code
_entity_poly.pdbx_strand_id
1 'polypeptide(L)'
;MLRKTFLQRLAMIGGAIVLIPSGLLNSCTYKPEPLKNIEDIDPALLDEIGETIIPATPGVPGAKATGIGAYMITMLKDCFREEQQKLCIEGLNNLNRKCAAQYHTPFIELNPDQKNELLRGLQEEALNSGEKHYFDILKGLTLNGYFSSEIGMTEARAYEPIPGRYISCMPLKKGQKPWAV
;
A
#
# COMPACT_ATOMS: atom_id res chain seq x y z
N MET A 1 -27.19 -29.05 0.58
CA MET A 1 -28.34 -28.17 0.30
C MET A 1 -27.94 -26.74 0.61
N LEU A 2 -28.07 -25.81 -0.35
CA LEU A 2 -27.59 -24.43 -0.21
C LEU A 2 -28.56 -23.60 0.65
N ARG A 3 -28.06 -22.90 1.67
CA ARG A 3 -28.84 -22.03 2.60
C ARG A 3 -29.83 -21.10 1.89
N LYS A 4 -29.47 -20.59 0.70
CA LYS A 4 -30.32 -19.72 -0.14
C LYS A 4 -31.63 -20.38 -0.59
N THR A 5 -31.60 -21.66 -0.93
CA THR A 5 -32.80 -22.35 -1.44
C THR A 5 -33.77 -22.68 -0.32
N PHE A 6 -33.29 -22.85 0.91
CA PHE A 6 -34.13 -23.03 2.09
C PHE A 6 -34.88 -21.75 2.44
N LEU A 7 -34.18 -20.61 2.51
CA LEU A 7 -34.79 -19.31 2.82
C LEU A 7 -35.79 -18.85 1.75
N GLN A 8 -35.49 -19.05 0.46
CA GLN A 8 -36.41 -18.76 -0.64
C GLN A 8 -37.70 -19.60 -0.55
N ARG A 9 -37.59 -20.89 -0.17
CA ARG A 9 -38.76 -21.77 -0.02
C ARG A 9 -39.59 -21.41 1.21
N LEU A 10 -38.95 -21.01 2.32
CA LEU A 10 -39.63 -20.58 3.54
C LEU A 10 -40.41 -19.27 3.31
N ALA A 11 -39.85 -18.33 2.55
CA ALA A 11 -40.52 -17.08 2.17
C ALA A 11 -41.73 -17.32 1.24
N MET A 12 -41.63 -18.26 0.29
CA MET A 12 -42.75 -18.62 -0.59
C MET A 12 -43.92 -19.28 0.16
N ILE A 13 -43.65 -20.04 1.22
CA ILE A 13 -44.70 -20.64 2.07
C ILE A 13 -45.36 -19.58 2.97
N GLY A 14 -44.59 -18.58 3.42
CA GLY A 14 -45.06 -17.54 4.34
C GLY A 14 -45.81 -16.36 3.70
N GLY A 15 -45.95 -16.30 2.37
CA GLY A 15 -46.66 -15.21 1.67
C GLY A 15 -46.02 -13.81 1.78
N ALA A 16 -44.82 -13.71 2.35
CA ALA A 16 -44.11 -12.45 2.54
C ALA A 16 -43.14 -12.21 1.37
N ILE A 17 -43.43 -11.19 0.55
CA ILE A 17 -42.50 -10.69 -0.45
C ILE A 17 -41.46 -9.85 0.29
N VAL A 18 -40.30 -10.45 0.59
CA VAL A 18 -39.15 -9.69 1.06
C VAL A 18 -38.50 -9.08 -0.18
N LEU A 19 -38.72 -7.78 -0.39
CA LEU A 19 -37.97 -6.97 -1.35
C LEU A 19 -36.54 -6.81 -0.82
N ILE A 20 -35.72 -7.85 -0.99
CA ILE A 20 -34.30 -7.76 -0.66
C ILE A 20 -33.64 -7.01 -1.82
N PRO A 21 -33.09 -5.80 -1.61
CA PRO A 21 -32.34 -5.11 -2.64
C PRO A 21 -31.21 -6.01 -3.10
N SER A 22 -31.06 -6.20 -4.41
CA SER A 22 -30.07 -7.09 -5.01
C SER A 22 -28.63 -6.80 -4.55
N GLY A 23 -28.36 -5.61 -4.00
CA GLY A 23 -27.07 -5.23 -3.42
C GLY A 23 -26.79 -5.78 -2.01
N LEU A 24 -27.80 -6.18 -1.23
CA LEU A 24 -27.63 -6.73 0.12
C LEU A 24 -27.38 -8.26 0.12
N LEU A 25 -27.54 -8.92 -1.03
CA LEU A 25 -27.32 -10.38 -1.19
C LEU A 25 -26.03 -10.71 -1.93
N ASN A 26 -25.20 -9.72 -2.26
CA ASN A 26 -23.83 -9.98 -2.63
C ASN A 26 -23.10 -10.48 -1.39
N SER A 27 -22.95 -11.80 -1.28
CA SER A 27 -21.92 -12.41 -0.44
C SER A 27 -20.63 -11.62 -0.69
N CYS A 28 -20.17 -10.87 0.31
CA CYS A 28 -19.00 -9.98 0.26
C CYS A 28 -17.72 -10.80 0.10
N THR A 29 -17.56 -11.45 -1.05
CA THR A 29 -16.30 -12.04 -1.47
C THR A 29 -15.62 -10.98 -2.33
N TYR A 30 -14.61 -10.32 -1.78
CA TYR A 30 -13.74 -9.44 -2.54
C TYR A 30 -13.18 -10.20 -3.75
N LYS A 31 -13.46 -9.69 -4.95
CA LYS A 31 -12.93 -10.21 -6.21
C LYS A 31 -12.07 -9.11 -6.82
N PRO A 32 -10.74 -9.26 -6.78
CA PRO A 32 -9.86 -8.24 -7.33
C PRO A 32 -9.97 -8.19 -8.85
N GLU A 33 -10.14 -6.99 -9.41
CA GLU A 33 -9.99 -6.76 -10.84
C GLU A 33 -8.50 -6.68 -11.19
N PRO A 34 -8.04 -7.38 -12.25
CA PRO A 34 -6.62 -7.39 -12.58
C PRO A 34 -6.21 -6.08 -13.25
N LEU A 35 -5.18 -5.44 -12.70
CA LEU A 35 -4.45 -4.33 -13.29
C LEU A 35 -3.76 -4.79 -14.58
N LYS A 36 -3.84 -4.00 -15.66
CA LYS A 36 -3.20 -4.32 -16.95
C LYS A 36 -2.08 -3.34 -17.29
N ASN A 37 -2.29 -2.06 -16.97
CA ASN A 37 -1.36 -0.97 -17.22
C ASN A 37 -1.08 -0.19 -15.93
N ILE A 38 -0.05 0.67 -15.96
CA ILE A 38 0.30 1.53 -14.83
C ILE A 38 -0.82 2.54 -14.53
N GLU A 39 -1.53 3.01 -15.56
CA GLU A 39 -2.67 3.93 -15.44
C GLU A 39 -3.87 3.33 -14.71
N ASP A 40 -3.96 2.00 -14.64
CA ASP A 40 -5.04 1.30 -13.92
C ASP A 40 -4.80 1.29 -12.40
N ILE A 41 -3.58 1.64 -11.94
CA ILE A 41 -3.21 1.60 -10.53
C ILE A 41 -3.90 2.75 -9.79
N ASP A 42 -4.71 2.40 -8.79
CA ASP A 42 -5.30 3.38 -7.88
C ASP A 42 -4.20 4.04 -7.01
N PRO A 43 -4.01 5.38 -7.09
CA PRO A 43 -3.08 6.09 -6.22
C PRO A 43 -3.34 5.83 -4.73
N ALA A 44 -4.60 5.65 -4.32
CA ALA A 44 -4.97 5.41 -2.92
C ALA A 44 -4.43 4.07 -2.40
N LEU A 45 -4.29 3.06 -3.26
CA LEU A 45 -3.66 1.79 -2.91
C LEU A 45 -2.18 2.00 -2.57
N LEU A 46 -1.48 2.76 -3.41
CA LEU A 46 -0.05 3.04 -3.22
C LEU A 46 0.19 3.98 -2.03
N ASP A 47 -0.74 4.91 -1.77
CA ASP A 47 -0.73 5.73 -0.55
C ASP A 47 -0.82 4.87 0.71
N GLU A 48 -1.72 3.88 0.75
CA GLU A 48 -1.85 2.97 1.90
C GLU A 48 -0.64 2.06 2.07
N ILE A 49 -0.04 1.58 0.96
CA ILE A 49 1.22 0.83 1.01
C ILE A 49 2.34 1.72 1.57
N GLY A 50 2.44 2.96 1.08
CA GLY A 50 3.42 3.93 1.55
C GLY A 50 3.26 4.25 3.03
N GLU A 51 2.03 4.52 3.49
CA GLU A 51 1.71 4.77 4.90
C GLU A 51 2.04 3.57 5.79
N THR A 52 1.83 2.35 5.30
CA THR A 52 2.19 1.15 6.07
C THR A 52 3.72 1.04 6.23
N ILE A 53 4.51 1.45 5.22
CA ILE A 53 5.97 1.41 5.26
C ILE A 53 6.54 2.57 6.10
N ILE A 54 5.98 3.77 5.96
CA ILE A 54 6.36 4.98 6.72
C ILE A 54 5.09 5.57 7.35
N PRO A 55 4.67 5.05 8.51
CA PRO A 55 3.46 5.53 9.18
C PRO A 55 3.69 6.88 9.85
N ALA A 56 2.62 7.65 10.00
CA ALA A 56 2.65 8.87 10.80
C ALA A 56 3.10 8.59 12.24
N THR A 57 3.88 9.51 12.79
CA THR A 57 4.33 9.49 14.19
C THR A 57 3.92 10.79 14.89
N PRO A 58 4.00 10.89 16.23
CA PRO A 58 3.65 12.12 16.93
C PRO A 58 4.45 13.32 16.39
N GLY A 59 3.76 14.24 15.72
CA GLY A 59 4.35 15.47 15.18
C GLY A 59 5.07 15.33 13.84
N VAL A 60 4.96 14.19 13.15
CA VAL A 60 5.47 14.01 11.77
C VAL A 60 4.46 13.20 10.95
N PRO A 61 3.87 13.77 9.89
CA PRO A 61 2.95 13.06 8.99
C PRO A 61 3.62 11.85 8.30
N GLY A 62 2.82 10.83 7.96
CA GLY A 62 3.29 9.63 7.26
C GLY A 62 3.38 9.82 5.74
N ALA A 63 3.77 8.77 5.02
CA ALA A 63 3.97 8.85 3.57
C ALA A 63 2.70 9.14 2.78
N LYS A 64 1.52 8.77 3.26
CA LYS A 64 0.26 9.14 2.58
C LYS A 64 0.04 10.65 2.55
N ALA A 65 0.52 11.37 3.56
CA ALA A 65 0.39 12.84 3.60
C ALA A 65 1.18 13.55 2.51
N THR A 66 2.16 12.88 1.87
CA THR A 66 2.96 13.45 0.78
C THR A 66 2.34 13.21 -0.61
N GLY A 67 1.18 12.55 -0.70
CA GLY A 67 0.61 12.11 -1.98
C GLY A 67 1.50 11.10 -2.71
N ILE A 68 2.15 10.21 -1.95
CA ILE A 68 3.17 9.29 -2.45
C ILE A 68 2.66 8.38 -3.57
N GLY A 69 1.39 8.01 -3.58
CA GLY A 69 0.82 7.13 -4.60
C GLY A 69 0.84 7.75 -6.00
N ALA A 70 0.50 9.04 -6.13
CA ALA A 70 0.61 9.75 -7.40
C ALA A 70 2.06 9.84 -7.87
N TYR A 71 2.98 10.16 -6.95
CA TYR A 71 4.42 10.16 -7.23
C TYR A 71 4.91 8.79 -7.73
N MET A 72 4.52 7.69 -7.09
CA MET A 72 4.92 6.35 -7.49
C MET A 72 4.47 6.01 -8.91
N ILE A 73 3.23 6.35 -9.27
CA ILE A 73 2.69 6.10 -10.62
C ILE A 73 3.51 6.87 -11.65
N THR A 74 3.76 8.16 -11.42
CA THR A 74 4.60 8.98 -12.31
C THR A 74 6.00 8.41 -12.45
N MET A 75 6.65 8.04 -11.34
CA MET A 75 7.99 7.48 -11.37
C MET A 75 8.03 6.14 -12.11
N LEU A 76 7.10 5.23 -11.85
CA LEU A 76 7.01 3.94 -12.54
C LEU A 76 6.82 4.13 -14.05
N LYS A 77 6.00 5.09 -14.45
CA LYS A 77 5.73 5.41 -15.85
C LYS A 77 6.93 6.01 -16.58
N ASP A 78 7.57 7.00 -15.96
CA ASP A 78 8.54 7.86 -16.66
C ASP A 78 9.99 7.42 -16.46
N CYS A 79 10.30 6.70 -15.37
CA CYS A 79 11.68 6.38 -14.98
C CYS A 79 12.02 4.88 -14.97
N PHE A 80 11.05 3.98 -15.11
CA PHE A 80 11.27 2.53 -15.08
C PHE A 80 11.05 1.89 -16.45
N ARG A 81 11.81 0.81 -16.72
CA ARG A 81 11.67 0.03 -17.95
C ARG A 81 10.38 -0.77 -17.94
N GLU A 82 9.85 -1.09 -19.13
CA GLU A 82 8.61 -1.88 -19.29
C GLU A 82 8.63 -3.20 -18.50
N GLU A 83 9.77 -3.88 -18.44
CA GLU A 83 9.95 -5.10 -17.65
C GLU A 83 9.66 -4.88 -16.16
N GLN A 84 10.16 -3.78 -15.59
CA GLN A 84 9.95 -3.43 -14.20
C GLN A 84 8.52 -2.92 -13.94
N GLN A 85 7.92 -2.24 -14.92
CA GLN A 85 6.51 -1.84 -14.86
C GLN A 85 5.60 -3.08 -14.80
N LYS A 86 5.83 -4.07 -15.68
CA LYS A 86 5.10 -5.35 -15.68
C LYS A 86 5.28 -6.10 -14.36
N LEU A 87 6.52 -6.18 -13.86
CA LEU A 87 6.81 -6.78 -12.55
C LEU A 87 6.00 -6.12 -11.43
N CYS A 88 5.88 -4.79 -11.42
CA CYS A 88 5.08 -4.08 -10.43
C CYS A 88 3.58 -4.36 -10.57
N ILE A 89 3.04 -4.34 -11.80
CA ILE A 89 1.62 -4.63 -12.07
C ILE A 89 1.28 -6.06 -11.63
N GLU A 90 2.10 -7.04 -12.00
CA GLU A 90 1.93 -8.43 -11.60
C GLU A 90 2.04 -8.61 -10.08
N GLY A 91 2.97 -7.88 -9.46
CA GLY A 91 3.14 -7.83 -8.01
C GLY A 91 1.93 -7.27 -7.26
N LEU A 92 1.38 -6.13 -7.71
CA LEU A 92 0.17 -5.56 -7.13
C LEU A 92 -1.05 -6.47 -7.32
N ASN A 93 -1.17 -7.11 -8.49
CA ASN A 93 -2.17 -8.15 -8.72
C ASN A 93 -1.98 -9.35 -7.78
N ASN A 94 -0.73 -9.73 -7.47
CA ASN A 94 -0.43 -10.78 -6.51
C ASN A 94 -0.85 -10.38 -5.09
N LEU A 95 -0.52 -9.16 -4.66
CA LEU A 95 -0.96 -8.60 -3.38
C LEU A 95 -2.49 -8.63 -3.26
N ASN A 96 -3.21 -8.18 -4.29
CA ASN A 96 -4.68 -8.22 -4.32
C ASN A 96 -5.23 -9.66 -4.19
N ARG A 97 -4.59 -10.64 -4.85
CA ARG A 97 -4.94 -12.06 -4.70
C ARG A 97 -4.67 -12.59 -3.28
N LYS A 98 -3.54 -12.22 -2.67
CA LYS A 98 -3.23 -12.58 -1.27
C LYS A 98 -4.27 -12.00 -0.31
N CYS A 99 -4.66 -10.73 -0.50
CA CYS A 99 -5.71 -10.08 0.28
C CYS A 99 -7.06 -10.81 0.13
N ALA A 100 -7.46 -11.14 -1.10
CA ALA A 100 -8.68 -11.91 -1.36
C ALA A 100 -8.66 -13.32 -0.74
N ALA A 101 -7.51 -14.01 -0.79
CA ALA A 101 -7.38 -15.37 -0.27
C ALA A 101 -7.33 -15.43 1.26
N GLN A 102 -6.62 -14.49 1.91
CA GLN A 102 -6.42 -14.50 3.36
C GLN A 102 -7.52 -13.76 4.11
N TYR A 103 -7.91 -12.58 3.62
CA TYR A 103 -8.76 -11.63 4.35
C TYR A 103 -10.09 -11.32 3.67
N HIS A 104 -10.29 -11.78 2.44
CA HIS A 104 -11.53 -11.57 1.66
C HIS A 104 -11.91 -10.08 1.52
N THR A 105 -10.92 -9.20 1.63
CA THR A 105 -11.05 -7.74 1.75
C THR A 105 -9.91 -7.08 0.96
N PRO A 106 -10.11 -5.93 0.29
CA PRO A 106 -9.03 -5.21 -0.39
C PRO A 106 -7.99 -4.68 0.61
N PHE A 107 -6.74 -4.52 0.15
CA PHE A 107 -5.63 -4.06 1.01
C PHE A 107 -5.94 -2.76 1.76
N ILE A 108 -6.59 -1.79 1.10
CA ILE A 108 -6.94 -0.47 1.67
C ILE A 108 -7.82 -0.60 2.92
N GLU A 109 -8.73 -1.58 2.95
CA GLU A 109 -9.69 -1.80 4.03
C GLU A 109 -9.16 -2.73 5.15
N LEU A 110 -7.97 -3.30 4.98
CA LEU A 110 -7.34 -4.09 6.03
C LEU A 110 -6.98 -3.24 7.23
N ASN A 111 -7.00 -3.85 8.41
CA ASN A 111 -6.54 -3.17 9.62
C ASN A 111 -5.01 -2.99 9.59
N PRO A 112 -4.44 -2.08 10.42
CA PRO A 112 -3.01 -1.80 10.40
C PRO A 112 -2.11 -3.02 10.64
N ASP A 113 -2.52 -3.94 11.50
CA ASP A 113 -1.73 -5.15 11.81
C ASP A 113 -1.70 -6.11 10.61
N GLN A 114 -2.84 -6.29 9.93
CA GLN A 114 -2.95 -7.11 8.71
C GLN A 114 -2.14 -6.52 7.55
N LYS A 115 -2.17 -5.19 7.38
CA LYS A 115 -1.34 -4.49 6.38
C LYS A 115 0.13 -4.75 6.64
N ASN A 116 0.57 -4.58 7.89
CA ASN A 116 1.94 -4.82 8.31
C ASN A 116 2.36 -6.28 8.11
N GLU A 117 1.52 -7.23 8.50
CA GLU A 117 1.79 -8.67 8.32
C GLU A 117 2.00 -9.02 6.84
N LEU A 118 1.13 -8.54 5.96
CA LEU A 118 1.26 -8.76 4.52
C LEU A 118 2.56 -8.16 3.97
N LEU A 119 2.84 -6.89 4.24
CA LEU A 119 4.03 -6.23 3.70
C LEU A 119 5.33 -6.83 4.28
N ARG A 120 5.33 -7.30 5.53
CA ARG A 120 6.44 -8.07 6.09
C ARG A 120 6.64 -9.39 5.38
N GLY A 121 5.56 -10.12 5.08
CA GLY A 121 5.62 -11.35 4.28
C GLY A 121 6.22 -11.09 2.89
N LEU A 122 5.83 -9.99 2.23
CA LEU A 122 6.41 -9.57 0.95
C LEU A 122 7.90 -9.20 1.06
N GLN A 123 8.31 -8.58 2.17
CA GLN A 123 9.72 -8.29 2.43
C GLN A 123 10.53 -9.57 2.59
N GLU A 124 10.00 -10.57 3.29
CA GLU A 124 10.64 -11.86 3.49
C GLU A 124 10.71 -12.65 2.16
N GLU A 125 9.66 -12.61 1.34
CA GLU A 125 9.66 -13.14 -0.03
C GLU A 125 10.77 -12.49 -0.89
N ALA A 126 10.91 -11.16 -0.82
CA ALA A 126 11.94 -10.42 -1.54
C ALA A 126 13.37 -10.77 -1.09
N LEU A 127 13.58 -10.97 0.21
CA LEU A 127 14.90 -11.34 0.73
C LEU A 127 15.31 -12.76 0.34
N ASN A 128 14.33 -13.67 0.19
CA ASN A 128 14.56 -15.07 -0.10
C ASN A 128 14.59 -15.40 -1.61
N SER A 129 14.07 -14.53 -2.47
CA SER A 129 14.01 -14.79 -3.92
C SER A 129 15.39 -14.78 -4.59
N GLY A 130 16.34 -14.00 -4.08
CA GLY A 130 17.64 -13.75 -4.73
C GLY A 130 17.55 -12.95 -6.03
N GLU A 131 16.35 -12.50 -6.40
CA GLU A 131 16.03 -11.73 -7.62
C GLU A 131 15.29 -10.44 -7.25
N LYS A 132 15.23 -9.48 -8.19
CA LYS A 132 14.50 -8.23 -7.96
C LYS A 132 13.02 -8.50 -7.74
N HIS A 133 12.53 -8.17 -6.54
CA HIS A 133 11.13 -8.31 -6.20
C HIS A 133 10.38 -6.98 -6.40
N TYR A 134 9.09 -7.04 -6.76
CA TYR A 134 8.28 -5.82 -6.94
C TYR A 134 8.19 -4.99 -5.65
N PHE A 135 8.21 -5.65 -4.48
CA PHE A 135 8.18 -4.97 -3.19
C PHE A 135 9.44 -4.11 -2.97
N ASP A 136 10.60 -4.50 -3.50
CA ASP A 136 11.82 -3.68 -3.40
C ASP A 136 11.66 -2.37 -4.20
N ILE A 137 10.97 -2.42 -5.33
CA ILE A 137 10.65 -1.25 -6.14
C ILE A 137 9.69 -0.33 -5.38
N LEU A 138 8.58 -0.86 -4.88
CA LEU A 138 7.59 -0.08 -4.13
C LEU A 138 8.18 0.55 -2.86
N LYS A 139 8.98 -0.23 -2.12
CA LYS A 139 9.67 0.26 -0.91
C LYS A 139 10.71 1.31 -1.25
N GLY A 140 11.50 1.10 -2.31
CA GLY A 140 12.47 2.06 -2.79
C GLY A 140 11.83 3.39 -3.19
N LEU A 141 10.72 3.32 -3.94
CA LEU A 141 9.93 4.50 -4.31
C LEU A 141 9.31 5.20 -3.11
N THR A 142 8.80 4.44 -2.13
CA THR A 142 8.26 5.02 -0.89
C THR A 142 9.32 5.82 -0.15
N LEU A 143 10.51 5.23 0.06
CA LEU A 143 11.61 5.88 0.74
C LEU A 143 12.11 7.11 -0.02
N ASN A 144 12.27 6.99 -1.35
CA ASN A 144 12.76 8.10 -2.17
C ASN A 144 11.75 9.25 -2.22
N GLY A 145 10.48 8.96 -2.49
CA GLY A 145 9.45 10.00 -2.58
C GLY A 145 9.17 10.65 -1.24
N TYR A 146 9.12 9.90 -0.14
CA TYR A 146 8.92 10.48 1.18
C TYR A 146 10.08 11.38 1.58
N PHE A 147 11.34 10.90 1.51
CA PHE A 147 12.50 11.69 1.96
C PHE A 147 12.96 12.77 0.99
N SER A 148 12.39 12.86 -0.21
CA SER A 148 12.54 14.01 -1.11
C SER A 148 11.36 15.00 -1.05
N SER A 149 10.30 14.68 -0.29
CA SER A 149 9.19 15.59 -0.04
C SER A 149 9.53 16.64 1.01
N GLU A 150 8.77 17.74 1.03
CA GLU A 150 8.87 18.78 2.06
C GLU A 150 8.74 18.18 3.47
N ILE A 151 7.71 17.37 3.71
CA ILE A 151 7.48 16.68 5.01
C ILE A 151 8.70 15.85 5.40
N GLY A 152 9.23 15.05 4.48
CA GLY A 152 10.39 14.19 4.76
C GLY A 152 11.68 14.95 5.04
N MET A 153 11.88 16.12 4.41
CA MET A 153 13.08 16.92 4.55
C MET A 153 13.03 17.88 5.74
N THR A 154 11.90 18.54 6.00
CA THR A 154 11.78 19.61 7.00
C THR A 154 11.16 19.15 8.32
N GLU A 155 10.24 18.18 8.28
CA GLU A 155 9.56 17.68 9.47
C GLU A 155 10.17 16.37 9.98
N ALA A 156 10.41 15.39 9.11
CA ALA A 156 11.00 14.11 9.54
C ALA A 156 12.51 14.22 9.82
N ARG A 157 13.18 15.22 9.22
CA ARG A 157 14.63 15.44 9.30
C ARG A 157 14.96 16.86 9.72
N ALA A 158 16.19 17.08 10.17
CA ALA A 158 16.73 18.42 10.39
C ALA A 158 17.24 18.96 9.05
N TYR A 159 16.45 19.81 8.39
CA TYR A 159 16.80 20.40 7.10
C TYR A 159 17.97 21.37 7.24
N GLU A 160 19.05 21.11 6.52
CA GLU A 160 20.29 21.91 6.45
C GLU A 160 20.68 22.07 4.97
N PRO A 161 20.11 23.07 4.26
CA PRO A 161 20.30 23.23 2.82
C PRO A 161 21.72 23.60 2.41
N ILE A 162 22.51 24.14 3.33
CA ILE A 162 23.89 24.57 3.08
C ILE A 162 24.78 23.92 4.14
N PRO A 163 25.15 22.63 3.95
CA PRO A 163 26.07 21.98 4.87
C PRO A 163 27.41 22.73 4.76
N GLY A 164 27.87 23.28 5.89
CA GLY A 164 29.17 23.93 5.94
C GLY A 164 30.33 22.94 5.75
N ARG A 165 31.40 23.12 6.51
CA ARG A 165 32.52 22.15 6.48
C ARG A 165 32.06 20.75 6.87
N TYR A 166 32.60 19.74 6.20
CA TYR A 166 32.44 18.34 6.61
C TYR A 166 33.06 18.11 8.00
N ILE A 167 32.30 17.49 8.90
CA ILE A 167 32.74 17.14 10.26
C ILE A 167 32.61 15.62 10.39
N SER A 168 33.75 14.92 10.42
CA SER A 168 33.80 13.45 10.39
C SER A 168 33.19 12.79 11.62
N CYS A 169 33.23 13.46 12.78
CA CYS A 169 32.66 12.97 14.04
C CYS A 169 31.93 14.10 14.74
N MET A 170 30.64 14.25 14.44
CA MET A 170 29.76 15.21 15.13
C MET A 170 29.03 14.51 16.28
N PRO A 171 28.99 15.10 17.49
CA PRO A 171 28.23 14.52 18.60
C PRO A 171 26.73 14.52 18.29
N LEU A 172 26.09 13.35 18.35
CA LEU A 172 24.64 13.23 18.22
C LEU A 172 23.97 13.46 19.57
N LYS A 173 23.04 14.44 19.63
CA LYS A 173 22.22 14.64 20.82
C LYS A 173 21.14 13.55 20.88
N LYS A 174 20.80 13.10 22.09
CA LYS A 174 19.68 12.15 22.28
C LYS A 174 18.38 12.77 21.75
N GLY A 175 17.69 12.06 20.85
CA GLY A 175 16.44 12.53 20.24
C GLY A 175 16.62 13.52 19.08
N GLN A 176 17.85 13.77 18.63
CA GLN A 176 18.09 14.60 17.44
C GLN A 176 17.58 13.90 16.17
N LYS A 177 16.88 14.66 15.32
CA LYS A 177 16.46 14.19 14.00
C LYS A 177 17.68 13.98 13.09
N PRO A 178 17.66 12.97 12.20
CA PRO A 178 18.71 12.84 11.19
C PRO A 178 18.72 14.07 10.27
N TRP A 179 19.89 14.45 9.78
CA TRP A 179 20.03 15.61 8.88
C TRP A 179 19.45 15.31 7.49
N ALA A 180 18.80 16.30 6.90
CA ALA A 180 18.47 16.35 5.48
C ALA A 180 19.33 17.45 4.85
N VAL A 181 20.19 17.06 3.93
CA VAL A 181 21.18 17.92 3.26
C VAL A 181 20.87 17.94 1.77
#